data_AF-A0A941UN98-F1
#
_entry.id   AF-A0A941UN98-F1
#
_cell.length_a   1.000
_cell.length_b   1.000
_cell.length_c   1.000
_cell.angle_alpha   90.00
_cell.angle_beta   90.00
_cell.angle_gamma   90.00
#
_symmetry.space_group_name_H-M   'P 1'
#
loop_
_entity.id
_entity.type
_entity.pdbx_description
1 polymer ?
#
loop_
_entity_poly.entity_id
_entity_poly.type
_entity_poly.pdbx_seq_one_letter_code
_entity_poly.pdbx_strand_id
1 'polypeptide(L)'
;MKITTILLSIFVAIALVGTALAVGPGKTVEYAGGDAGKVIFSGDTHGAKQGMKCNDCHPKTFGMKKGVFKMTKEGHGKAEFCGTCHDGKRAFSQSTEADCGKCHMKAAAEPATKPEVKPEAAAPEMKKEAAPAAVEEKK
;
A
#
# COMPACT_ATOMS: atom_id res chain seq x y z
N MET A 1 -7.36 9.17 -42.83
CA MET A 1 -8.49 8.44 -42.21
C MET A 1 -8.02 7.16 -41.54
N LYS A 2 -7.39 6.19 -42.22
CA LYS A 2 -6.94 4.92 -41.62
C LYS A 2 -5.94 5.07 -40.46
N ILE A 3 -4.95 5.97 -40.59
CA ILE A 3 -3.94 6.22 -39.54
C ILE A 3 -4.57 6.86 -38.30
N THR A 4 -5.50 7.80 -38.49
CA THR A 4 -6.25 8.43 -37.38
C THR A 4 -7.14 7.43 -36.65
N THR A 5 -7.77 6.50 -37.37
CA THR A 5 -8.55 5.41 -36.76
C THR A 5 -7.67 4.42 -35.99
N ILE A 6 -6.48 4.09 -36.51
CA ILE A 6 -5.51 3.22 -35.82
C ILE A 6 -5.00 3.88 -34.54
N LEU A 7 -4.62 5.17 -34.58
CA LEU A 7 -4.16 5.91 -33.40
C LEU A 7 -5.25 6.01 -32.33
N LEU A 8 -6.50 6.26 -32.73
CA LEU A 8 -7.64 6.30 -31.79
C LEU A 8 -7.85 4.94 -31.12
N SER A 9 -7.76 3.84 -31.88
CA SER A 9 -7.92 2.48 -31.34
C SER A 9 -6.81 2.07 -30.37
N ILE A 10 -5.56 2.47 -30.62
CA ILE A 10 -4.43 2.24 -29.70
C ILE A 10 -4.61 3.05 -28.42
N PHE A 11 -5.06 4.30 -28.52
CA PHE A 11 -5.29 5.16 -27.36
C PHE A 11 -6.40 4.62 -26.44
N VAL A 12 -7.49 4.09 -27.03
CA VAL A 12 -8.56 3.41 -26.28
C VAL A 12 -8.06 2.12 -25.62
N ALA A 13 -7.19 1.36 -26.29
CA ALA A 13 -6.62 0.14 -25.71
C ALA A 13 -5.71 0.41 -24.50
N ILE A 14 -4.94 1.51 -24.52
CA ILE A 14 -4.07 1.90 -23.40
C ILE A 14 -4.91 2.35 -22.18
N ALA A 15 -6.05 3.00 -22.41
CA ALA A 15 -6.94 3.48 -21.33
C ALA A 15 -7.62 2.35 -20.52
N LEU A 16 -7.68 1.12 -21.06
CA LEU A 16 -8.23 -0.07 -20.38
C LEU A 16 -7.19 -0.86 -19.57
N VAL A 17 -5.90 -0.51 -19.65
CA VAL A 17 -4.85 -1.17 -18.87
C VAL A 17 -4.87 -0.60 -17.45
N GLY A 18 -5.52 -1.31 -16.53
CA GLY A 18 -5.58 -0.94 -15.12
C GLY A 18 -4.19 -0.69 -14.54
N THR A 19 -3.98 0.51 -13.97
CA THR A 19 -2.72 0.91 -13.34
C THR A 19 -2.42 -0.02 -12.16
N ALA A 20 -1.42 -0.90 -12.32
CA ALA A 20 -0.90 -1.73 -11.24
C ALA A 20 0.05 -0.91 -10.36
N LEU A 21 -0.50 -0.13 -9.44
CA LEU A 21 0.29 0.60 -8.45
C LEU A 21 0.64 -0.33 -7.28
N ALA A 22 1.92 -0.36 -6.90
CA ALA A 22 2.39 -1.05 -5.70
C ALA A 22 1.83 -0.39 -4.43
N VAL A 23 1.73 -1.18 -3.36
CA VAL A 23 1.21 -0.71 -2.06
C VAL A 23 2.32 0.00 -1.28
N GLY A 24 2.66 1.21 -1.74
CA GLY A 24 3.63 2.08 -1.07
C GLY A 24 3.04 2.84 0.13
N PRO A 25 3.82 3.74 0.74
CA PRO A 25 3.34 4.63 1.80
C PRO A 25 2.06 5.37 1.37
N GLY A 26 1.08 5.47 2.26
CA GLY A 26 -0.23 6.09 2.01
C GLY A 26 -1.20 5.21 1.21
N LYS A 27 -0.85 3.97 0.88
CA LYS A 27 -1.70 3.03 0.14
C LYS A 27 -2.01 1.80 0.98
N THR A 28 -3.20 1.26 0.75
CA THR A 28 -3.69 0.05 1.39
C THR A 28 -4.18 -0.96 0.36
N VAL A 29 -4.21 -2.22 0.76
CA VAL A 29 -4.89 -3.30 0.03
C VAL A 29 -5.79 -4.05 0.98
N GLU A 30 -6.98 -4.37 0.50
CA GLU A 30 -7.98 -5.10 1.24
C GLU A 30 -8.04 -6.55 0.77
N TYR A 31 -8.16 -7.45 1.74
CA TYR A 31 -8.42 -8.86 1.54
C TYR A 31 -9.74 -9.22 2.21
N ALA A 32 -10.58 -10.02 1.54
CA ALA A 32 -11.91 -10.35 2.04
C ALA A 32 -11.90 -11.00 3.43
N GLY A 33 -10.84 -11.73 3.78
CA GLY A 33 -10.61 -12.31 5.11
C GLY A 33 -11.64 -13.36 5.58
N GLY A 34 -12.62 -13.70 4.72
CA GLY A 34 -13.60 -14.75 4.96
C GLY A 34 -14.47 -14.48 6.18
N ASP A 35 -14.78 -15.54 6.92
CA ASP A 35 -15.67 -15.52 8.09
C ASP A 35 -15.11 -14.67 9.25
N ALA A 36 -13.79 -14.45 9.28
CA ALA A 36 -13.13 -13.64 10.31
C ALA A 36 -13.23 -12.12 10.05
N GLY A 37 -13.64 -11.70 8.84
CA GLY A 37 -13.74 -10.30 8.45
C GLY A 37 -12.54 -9.79 7.67
N LYS A 38 -12.72 -8.63 7.03
CA LYS A 38 -11.77 -8.05 6.06
C LYS A 38 -10.41 -7.76 6.71
N VAL A 39 -9.34 -7.99 5.96
CA VAL A 39 -7.96 -7.67 6.36
C VAL A 39 -7.44 -6.53 5.52
N ILE A 40 -6.99 -5.46 6.17
CA ILE A 40 -6.42 -4.29 5.51
C ILE A 40 -4.90 -4.30 5.71
N PHE A 41 -4.15 -4.44 4.63
CA PHE A 41 -2.71 -4.23 4.62
C PHE A 41 -2.40 -2.77 4.30
N SER A 42 -1.48 -2.15 5.06
CA SER A 42 -1.06 -0.76 4.85
C SER A 42 0.43 -0.67 4.54
N GLY A 43 0.76 0.00 3.44
CA GLY A 43 2.14 0.31 3.07
C GLY A 43 2.80 1.34 4.00
N ASP A 44 2.04 2.03 4.85
CA ASP A 44 2.62 2.92 5.87
C ASP A 44 3.20 2.13 7.05
N THR A 45 2.55 1.04 7.44
CA THR A 45 3.00 0.18 8.53
C THR A 45 3.97 -0.91 8.07
N HIS A 46 4.03 -1.17 6.76
CA HIS A 46 4.89 -2.20 6.17
C HIS A 46 5.93 -1.66 5.17
N GLY A 47 6.08 -0.34 5.09
CA GLY A 47 6.98 0.31 4.14
C GLY A 47 8.10 1.12 4.78
N ALA A 48 8.66 2.04 4.00
CA ALA A 48 9.86 2.80 4.36
C ALA A 48 9.74 3.61 5.66
N LYS A 49 8.51 4.00 6.06
CA LYS A 49 8.26 4.69 7.35
C LYS A 49 8.66 3.83 8.55
N GLN A 50 8.66 2.50 8.40
CA GLN A 50 9.11 1.55 9.42
C GLN A 50 10.50 0.97 9.10
N GLY A 51 11.25 1.62 8.21
CA GLY A 51 12.59 1.17 7.80
C GLY A 51 12.60 -0.05 6.87
N MET A 52 11.44 -0.51 6.39
CA MET A 52 11.34 -1.66 5.49
C MET A 52 11.49 -1.24 4.02
N LYS A 53 12.18 -2.09 3.24
CA LYS A 53 12.46 -1.91 1.82
C LYS A 53 11.58 -2.84 0.99
N CYS A 54 11.32 -2.49 -0.27
CA CYS A 54 10.50 -3.28 -1.19
C CYS A 54 10.97 -4.75 -1.29
N ASN A 55 12.30 -4.95 -1.27
CA ASN A 55 12.93 -6.26 -1.41
C ASN A 55 12.82 -7.13 -0.14
N ASP A 56 12.41 -6.55 1.00
CA ASP A 56 12.19 -7.31 2.23
C ASP A 56 10.93 -8.19 2.12
N CYS A 57 10.00 -7.81 1.23
CA CYS A 57 8.76 -8.54 0.98
C CYS A 57 8.71 -9.14 -0.42
N HIS A 58 9.21 -8.42 -1.43
CA HIS A 58 9.09 -8.82 -2.83
C HIS A 58 10.44 -9.23 -3.44
N PRO A 59 10.44 -10.20 -4.39
CA PRO A 59 9.34 -11.10 -4.72
C PRO A 59 9.23 -12.29 -3.74
N LYS A 60 10.12 -12.35 -2.73
CA LYS A 60 10.35 -13.53 -1.90
C LYS A 60 9.11 -14.00 -1.13
N THR A 61 8.50 -13.09 -0.37
CA THR A 61 7.35 -13.41 0.49
C THR A 61 6.04 -13.15 -0.22
N PHE A 62 5.97 -12.09 -1.02
CA PHE A 62 4.80 -11.74 -1.81
C PHE A 62 5.19 -11.55 -3.28
N GLY A 63 4.39 -12.09 -4.19
CA GLY A 63 4.54 -11.82 -5.62
C GLY A 63 4.15 -10.37 -5.95
N MET A 64 4.88 -9.73 -6.87
CA MET A 64 4.56 -8.36 -7.31
C MET A 64 3.30 -8.29 -8.18
N LYS A 65 2.90 -9.42 -8.79
CA LYS A 65 1.70 -9.49 -9.62
C LYS A 65 0.45 -9.57 -8.74
N LYS A 66 -0.50 -8.66 -8.99
CA LYS A 66 -1.80 -8.63 -8.31
C LYS A 66 -2.52 -9.98 -8.42
N GLY A 67 -3.09 -10.45 -7.32
CA GLY A 67 -3.88 -11.69 -7.25
C GLY A 67 -3.07 -13.00 -7.20
N VAL A 68 -1.74 -12.93 -7.22
CA VAL A 68 -0.88 -14.11 -7.02
C VAL A 68 -0.90 -14.55 -5.56
N PHE A 69 -0.86 -13.60 -4.62
CA PHE A 69 -1.04 -13.93 -3.22
C PHE A 69 -2.48 -14.39 -2.94
N LYS A 70 -2.60 -15.58 -2.36
CA LYS A 70 -3.84 -16.12 -1.81
C LYS A 70 -3.51 -16.80 -0.48
N MET A 71 -4.17 -16.36 0.58
CA MET A 71 -4.08 -17.04 1.87
C MET A 71 -5.09 -18.20 1.89
N THR A 72 -4.63 -19.42 2.14
CA THR A 72 -5.52 -20.57 2.39
C THR A 72 -5.74 -20.73 3.89
N LYS A 73 -6.79 -21.45 4.28
CA LYS A 73 -7.03 -21.78 5.69
C LYS A 73 -5.87 -22.59 6.28
N GLU A 74 -5.26 -23.50 5.51
CA GLU A 74 -4.09 -24.25 5.99
C GLU A 74 -2.79 -23.42 6.00
N GLY A 75 -2.69 -22.37 5.17
CA GLY A 75 -1.57 -21.44 5.17
C GLY A 75 -1.63 -20.45 6.35
N HIS A 76 -2.85 -20.17 6.82
CA HIS A 76 -3.06 -19.31 7.99
C HIS A 76 -2.44 -19.94 9.25
N GLY A 77 -1.63 -19.18 9.97
CA GLY A 77 -0.91 -19.66 11.15
C GLY A 77 0.46 -20.28 10.87
N LYS A 78 0.84 -20.52 9.60
CA LYS A 78 2.21 -20.96 9.24
C LYS A 78 3.17 -19.77 9.18
N ALA A 79 4.47 -20.05 9.26
CA ALA A 79 5.56 -19.06 9.15
C ALA A 79 5.76 -18.53 7.70
N GLU A 80 4.67 -18.36 6.96
CA GLU A 80 4.63 -17.92 5.56
C GLU A 80 3.84 -16.62 5.47
N PHE A 81 4.11 -15.82 4.43
CA PHE A 81 3.41 -14.56 4.18
C PHE A 81 3.45 -13.61 5.39
N CYS A 82 2.29 -13.35 6.01
CA CYS A 82 2.16 -12.52 7.21
C CYS A 82 2.99 -13.10 8.36
N GLY A 83 2.96 -14.43 8.53
CA GLY A 83 3.64 -15.16 9.60
C GLY A 83 5.17 -15.20 9.48
N THR A 84 5.74 -14.76 8.36
CA THR A 84 7.19 -14.57 8.24
C THR A 84 7.71 -13.48 9.18
N CYS A 85 6.86 -12.50 9.53
CA CYS A 85 7.18 -11.42 10.46
C CYS A 85 6.24 -11.39 11.68
N HIS A 86 4.98 -11.76 11.51
CA HIS A 86 4.01 -11.89 12.61
C HIS A 86 4.16 -13.24 13.33
N ASP A 87 5.37 -13.50 13.82
CA ASP A 87 5.80 -14.74 14.47
C ASP A 87 5.85 -14.63 16.01
N GLY A 88 5.49 -13.46 16.56
CA GLY A 88 5.60 -13.17 17.99
C GLY A 88 6.98 -12.70 18.44
N LYS A 89 7.97 -12.64 17.52
CA LYS A 89 9.34 -12.18 17.80
C LYS A 89 9.63 -10.87 17.10
N ARG A 90 9.43 -10.82 15.78
CA ARG A 90 9.66 -9.60 14.98
C ARG A 90 8.48 -8.64 15.05
N ALA A 91 7.27 -9.18 15.07
CA ALA A 91 6.03 -8.46 15.30
C ALA A 91 5.09 -9.32 16.15
N PHE A 92 3.91 -8.79 16.48
CA PHE A 92 2.89 -9.57 17.18
C PHE A 92 2.54 -10.84 16.41
N SER A 93 2.21 -11.91 17.12
CA SER A 93 1.92 -13.21 16.50
C SER A 93 0.57 -13.17 15.80
N GLN A 94 0.52 -13.66 14.56
CA GLN A 94 -0.75 -13.81 13.82
C GLN A 94 -1.70 -14.86 14.42
N SER A 95 -1.19 -15.70 15.32
CA SER A 95 -1.94 -16.81 15.93
C SER A 95 -2.43 -16.50 17.35
N THR A 96 -2.10 -15.32 17.89
CA THR A 96 -2.58 -14.91 19.21
C THR A 96 -4.02 -14.41 19.09
N GLU A 97 -4.94 -15.02 19.84
CA GLU A 97 -6.38 -14.72 19.76
C GLU A 97 -6.70 -13.25 20.09
N ALA A 98 -5.98 -12.67 21.05
CA ALA A 98 -6.10 -11.26 21.41
C ALA A 98 -5.68 -10.30 20.27
N ASP A 99 -4.91 -10.77 19.31
CA ASP A 99 -4.38 -9.98 18.20
C ASP A 99 -5.17 -10.15 16.90
N CYS A 100 -6.15 -11.07 16.84
CA CYS A 100 -6.94 -11.33 15.63
C CYS A 100 -7.57 -10.04 15.07
N GLY A 101 -8.10 -9.18 15.95
CA GLY A 101 -8.72 -7.91 15.60
C GLY A 101 -7.77 -6.84 15.05
N LYS A 102 -6.45 -7.04 15.16
CA LYS A 102 -5.45 -6.12 14.57
C LYS A 102 -5.40 -6.21 13.05
N CYS A 103 -5.77 -7.36 12.51
CA CYS A 103 -5.84 -7.60 11.07
C CYS A 103 -7.28 -7.77 10.62
N HIS A 104 -8.06 -8.60 11.32
CA HIS A 104 -9.43 -8.96 10.96
C HIS A 104 -10.43 -7.94 11.51
N MET A 105 -10.83 -7.01 10.65
CA MET A 105 -11.84 -6.01 10.96
C MET A 105 -13.22 -6.66 10.84
N LYS A 106 -13.92 -6.84 11.97
CA LYS A 106 -15.31 -7.31 12.00
C LYS A 106 -16.18 -6.32 11.21
N ALA A 107 -17.09 -6.83 10.39
CA ALA A 107 -17.96 -6.02 9.54
C ALA A 107 -18.92 -5.15 10.39
N ALA A 108 -18.43 -3.99 10.80
CA ALA A 108 -19.18 -2.82 11.25
C ALA A 108 -18.28 -1.59 11.06
N ALA A 109 -18.00 -1.28 9.79
CA ALA A 109 -17.63 0.04 9.29
C ALA A 109 -17.72 -0.04 7.76
N GLU A 110 -18.81 0.52 7.23
CA GLU A 110 -18.88 0.98 5.84
C GLU A 110 -17.55 1.66 5.46
N PRO A 111 -17.04 1.41 4.25
CA PRO A 111 -15.86 2.12 3.78
C PRO A 111 -16.19 3.60 3.73
N ALA A 112 -15.38 4.43 4.42
CA ALA A 112 -15.36 5.86 4.15
C ALA A 112 -15.13 6.02 2.65
N THR A 113 -16.19 6.46 1.97
CA THR A 113 -16.24 6.72 0.54
C THR A 113 -15.10 7.66 0.16
N LYS A 114 -14.32 7.21 -0.83
CA LYS A 114 -13.34 7.95 -1.65
C LYS A 114 -13.62 9.46 -1.78
N PRO A 115 -12.55 10.24 -2.02
CA PRO A 115 -12.51 10.95 -3.30
C PRO A 115 -11.43 10.34 -4.20
N GLU A 116 -11.89 9.86 -5.36
CA GLU A 116 -11.11 9.95 -6.59
C GLU A 116 -10.63 11.39 -6.78
N VAL A 117 -9.34 11.57 -7.00
CA VAL A 117 -8.84 12.81 -7.62
C VAL A 117 -8.08 12.42 -8.89
N LYS A 118 -8.67 12.86 -10.00
CA LYS A 118 -8.17 12.89 -11.37
C LYS A 118 -6.88 13.72 -11.45
N PRO A 119 -5.97 13.44 -12.42
CA PRO A 119 -4.60 13.94 -12.39
C PRO A 119 -4.44 15.30 -13.09
N GLU A 120 -3.70 16.21 -12.46
CA GLU A 120 -3.08 17.40 -13.04
C GLU A 120 -2.26 18.05 -11.89
N ALA A 121 -1.11 18.68 -12.03
CA ALA A 121 0.02 18.67 -12.94
C ALA A 121 1.09 19.47 -12.18
N ALA A 122 2.34 19.35 -12.64
CA ALA A 122 3.39 20.34 -12.46
C ALA A 122 3.90 20.61 -11.03
N ALA A 123 5.06 20.04 -10.74
CA ALA A 123 6.10 20.78 -10.02
C ALA A 123 6.39 22.12 -10.76
N PRO A 124 6.94 23.10 -10.05
CA PRO A 124 8.34 23.37 -10.36
C PRO A 124 9.22 23.58 -9.13
N GLU A 125 10.37 22.93 -9.26
CA GLU A 125 11.74 23.25 -8.88
C GLU A 125 12.09 24.46 -7.97
N MET A 126 13.10 24.16 -7.16
CA MET A 126 13.96 24.98 -6.30
C MET A 126 14.47 26.30 -6.90
N LYS A 127 14.65 27.31 -6.03
CA LYS A 127 15.74 28.33 -6.03
C LYS A 127 15.73 29.00 -4.63
N LYS A 128 16.73 28.76 -3.78
CA LYS A 128 18.04 29.42 -3.65
C LYS A 128 17.98 30.67 -2.75
N GLU A 129 18.86 30.64 -1.74
CA GLU A 129 19.51 31.77 -1.04
C GLU A 129 18.73 32.60 -0.01
N ALA A 130 19.19 32.53 1.24
CA ALA A 130 20.04 33.54 1.90
C ALA A 130 19.58 33.85 3.34
N ALA A 131 20.51 33.69 4.28
CA ALA A 131 20.50 34.41 5.55
C ALA A 131 20.63 35.93 5.28
N PRO A 132 20.26 36.82 6.23
CA PRO A 132 21.24 37.12 7.28
C PRO A 132 20.66 37.53 8.65
N ALA A 133 21.60 37.53 9.61
CA ALA A 133 21.82 38.51 10.69
C ALA A 133 20.86 38.62 11.90
N ALA A 134 21.54 38.56 13.05
CA ALA A 134 21.21 39.03 14.39
C ALA A 134 20.57 40.43 14.49
N VAL A 135 19.93 40.73 15.63
CA VAL A 135 20.30 41.78 16.61
C VAL A 135 19.25 41.90 17.75
N GLU A 136 19.76 41.89 18.99
CA GLU A 136 19.37 42.51 20.28
C GLU A 136 18.00 42.36 21.00
N GLU A 137 18.16 42.02 22.29
CA GLU A 137 17.61 42.62 23.53
C GLU A 137 16.24 43.31 23.56
N LYS A 138 15.37 42.85 24.49
CA LYS A 138 14.96 43.65 25.67
C LYS A 138 14.07 42.86 26.65
N LYS A 139 14.54 42.86 27.91
CA LYS A 139 13.85 42.68 29.21
C LYS A 139 13.72 41.27 29.77
#